data_AF-A0A2E0MVU4-F1
#
_entry.id   AF-A0A2E0MVU4-F1
#
_cell.length_a   1.000
_cell.length_b   1.000
_cell.length_c   1.000
_cell.angle_alpha   90.00
_cell.angle_beta   90.00
_cell.angle_gamma   90.00
#
_symmetry.space_group_name_H-M   'P 1'
#
loop_
_entity.id
_entity.type
_entity.pdbx_description
1 polymer ?
#
loop_
_entity_poly.entity_id
_entity_poly.type
_entity_poly.pdbx_seq_one_letter_code
_entity_poly.pdbx_strand_id
1 'polypeptide(L)'
;MADDTNTGAATIERLAGRDLNRDGKVINLVICGNSRFYNYEWIEEELEQWIKWNDYPDLIIIGGASGVDYLVERWADNQAIPLAIFTEAWNEPRKGLQDSGRPEAAPTLGDKMLEHATHLVAFPGPKSKWTTIMINRARQKGIPAVSVPTPSEE
;
A
#
# COMPACT_ATOMS: atom_id res chain seq x y z
N MET A 1 -18.17 -11.20 -17.24
CA MET A 1 -16.82 -10.70 -17.59
C MET A 1 -16.57 -9.56 -16.61
N ALA A 2 -15.77 -9.81 -15.57
CA ALA A 2 -15.36 -8.72 -14.68
C ALA A 2 -14.55 -7.74 -15.52
N ASP A 3 -14.81 -6.45 -15.33
CA ASP A 3 -14.20 -5.38 -16.10
C ASP A 3 -12.70 -5.34 -15.77
N ASP A 4 -11.86 -5.96 -16.62
CA ASP A 4 -10.40 -6.08 -16.45
C ASP A 4 -9.70 -4.71 -16.31
N THR A 5 -10.40 -3.60 -16.59
CA THR A 5 -9.87 -2.24 -16.56
C THR A 5 -9.73 -1.64 -15.15
N ASN A 6 -10.38 -2.20 -14.11
CA ASN A 6 -10.39 -1.64 -12.75
C ASN A 6 -9.54 -2.42 -11.73
N THR A 7 -8.61 -3.26 -12.19
CA THR A 7 -7.72 -4.03 -11.30
C THR A 7 -6.48 -3.23 -10.89
N GLY A 8 -5.85 -3.65 -9.77
CA GLY A 8 -4.56 -3.11 -9.36
C GLY A 8 -3.48 -3.36 -10.41
N ALA A 9 -3.46 -4.58 -10.98
CA ALA A 9 -2.55 -4.95 -12.06
C ALA A 9 -2.69 -4.05 -13.31
N ALA A 10 -3.91 -3.84 -13.81
CA ALA A 10 -4.14 -2.98 -14.97
C ALA A 10 -3.78 -1.50 -14.69
N THR A 11 -3.98 -1.05 -13.44
CA THR A 11 -3.59 0.30 -13.04
C THR A 11 -2.07 0.46 -13.05
N ILE A 12 -1.33 -0.52 -12.52
CA ILE A 12 0.14 -0.53 -12.59
C ILE A 12 0.61 -0.50 -14.05
N GLU A 13 0.08 -1.36 -14.92
CA GLU A 13 0.49 -1.41 -16.33
C GLU A 13 0.34 -0.06 -17.04
N ARG A 14 -0.71 0.70 -16.68
CA ARG A 14 -1.01 2.00 -17.29
C ARG A 14 -0.19 3.16 -16.72
N LEU A 15 0.15 3.11 -15.43
CA LEU A 15 0.63 4.27 -14.68
C LEU A 15 2.04 4.12 -14.12
N ALA A 16 2.45 2.92 -13.71
CA ALA A 16 3.71 2.73 -13.02
C ALA A 16 4.91 3.10 -13.91
N GLY A 17 5.91 3.73 -13.31
CA GLY A 17 7.14 4.10 -14.03
C GLY A 17 7.05 5.44 -14.75
N ARG A 18 5.94 6.17 -14.61
CA ARG A 18 5.70 7.46 -15.22
C ARG A 18 5.81 8.55 -14.16
N ASP A 19 6.42 9.67 -14.53
CA ASP A 19 6.40 10.92 -13.77
C ASP A 19 5.03 11.58 -14.01
N LEU A 20 4.09 11.35 -13.09
CA LEU A 20 2.70 11.77 -13.19
C LEU A 20 2.51 13.19 -12.64
N ASN A 21 3.28 13.54 -11.61
CA ASN A 21 3.24 14.87 -10.98
C ASN A 21 4.13 15.91 -11.69
N ARG A 22 5.01 15.48 -12.61
CA ARG A 22 5.95 16.27 -13.43
C ARG A 22 7.07 16.95 -12.63
N ASP A 23 7.54 16.31 -11.57
CA ASP A 23 8.63 16.80 -10.72
C ASP A 23 10.03 16.30 -11.16
N GLY A 24 10.09 15.46 -12.19
CA GLY A 24 11.33 14.87 -12.72
C GLY A 24 11.78 13.60 -11.99
N LYS A 25 10.98 13.08 -11.06
CA LYS A 25 11.19 11.81 -10.35
C LYS A 25 10.05 10.85 -10.66
N VAL A 26 10.25 9.58 -10.31
CA VAL A 26 9.22 8.55 -10.43
C VAL A 26 9.15 7.80 -9.12
N ILE A 27 8.05 7.99 -8.39
CA ILE A 27 7.79 7.40 -7.09
C ILE A 27 6.54 6.52 -7.17
N ASN A 28 6.77 5.22 -7.40
CA ASN A 28 5.77 4.18 -7.21
C ASN A 28 5.90 3.67 -5.76
N LEU A 29 5.09 4.21 -4.86
CA LEU A 29 5.14 3.94 -3.43
C LEU A 29 4.24 2.77 -3.05
N VAL A 30 4.83 1.66 -2.61
CA VAL A 30 4.07 0.57 -1.99
C VAL A 30 3.83 0.88 -0.52
N ILE A 31 2.58 0.75 -0.08
CA ILE A 31 2.21 0.86 1.32
C ILE A 31 1.52 -0.41 1.79
N CYS A 32 1.88 -0.91 2.97
CA CYS A 32 1.23 -2.08 3.58
C CYS A 32 1.28 -2.01 5.10
N GLY A 33 0.35 -2.66 5.80
CA GLY A 33 0.38 -2.60 7.26
C GLY A 33 -0.63 -3.47 8.00
N ASN A 34 -0.81 -3.15 9.27
CA ASN A 34 -1.74 -3.81 10.18
C ASN A 34 -3.19 -3.71 9.67
N SER A 35 -3.82 -4.87 9.42
CA SER A 35 -5.20 -4.92 8.94
C SER A 35 -6.24 -4.45 9.96
N ARG A 36 -5.82 -4.19 11.21
CA ARG A 36 -6.68 -3.83 12.34
C ARG A 36 -6.37 -2.46 12.95
N PHE A 37 -5.53 -1.66 12.29
CA PHE A 37 -5.22 -0.31 12.77
C PHE A 37 -6.08 0.75 12.05
N TYR A 38 -6.73 1.63 12.81
CA TYR A 38 -7.78 2.53 12.30
C TYR A 38 -7.61 4.02 12.66
N ASN A 39 -6.41 4.44 13.07
CA ASN A 39 -6.14 5.86 13.31
C ASN A 39 -5.69 6.55 12.01
N TYR A 40 -6.60 7.31 11.39
CA TYR A 40 -6.34 8.05 10.15
C TYR A 40 -5.33 9.17 10.32
N GLU A 41 -5.46 9.98 11.38
CA GLU A 41 -4.58 11.12 11.67
C GLU A 41 -3.13 10.66 11.78
N TRP A 42 -2.89 9.56 12.49
CA TRP A 42 -1.56 8.98 12.60
C TRP A 42 -1.01 8.50 11.24
N ILE A 43 -1.81 7.87 10.38
CA ILE A 43 -1.36 7.47 9.04
C ILE A 43 -1.00 8.69 8.18
N GLU A 44 -1.83 9.74 8.24
CA GLU A 44 -1.59 10.98 7.49
C GLU A 44 -0.28 11.64 7.94
N GLU A 45 -0.05 11.79 9.24
CA GLU A 45 1.18 12.37 9.81
C GLU A 45 2.44 11.61 9.37
N GLU A 46 2.42 10.28 9.44
CA GLU A 46 3.57 9.45 9.06
C GLU A 46 3.86 9.52 7.54
N LEU A 47 2.82 9.58 6.71
CA LEU A 47 2.97 9.72 5.25
C LEU A 47 3.46 11.12 4.88
N GLU A 48 2.94 12.18 5.52
CA GLU A 48 3.46 13.54 5.35
C GLU A 48 4.93 13.64 5.78
N GLN A 49 5.31 12.98 6.87
CA GLN A 49 6.69 12.94 7.31
C GLN A 49 7.56 12.21 6.28
N TRP A 50 7.12 11.07 5.74
CA TRP A 50 7.85 10.34 4.71
C TRP A 50 8.06 11.18 3.45
N ILE A 51 7.02 11.89 2.98
CA ILE A 51 7.08 12.78 1.81
C ILE A 51 8.14 13.87 1.99
N LYS A 52 8.25 14.47 3.18
CA LYS A 52 9.26 15.53 3.46
C LYS A 52 10.71 15.07 3.19
N TRP A 53 10.97 13.76 3.26
CA TRP A 53 12.32 13.20 3.06
C TRP A 53 12.53 12.57 1.68
N ASN A 54 11.45 12.23 0.95
CA ASN A 54 11.54 11.44 -0.29
C ASN A 54 10.90 12.09 -1.52
N ASP A 55 10.04 13.09 -1.34
CA ASP A 55 9.12 13.68 -2.33
C ASP A 55 7.77 12.98 -2.49
N TYR A 56 6.90 13.58 -3.31
CA TYR A 56 5.50 13.23 -3.45
C TYR A 56 5.34 12.01 -4.37
N PRO A 57 4.53 11.00 -4.01
CA PRO A 57 4.35 9.81 -4.83
C PRO A 57 3.57 10.11 -6.12
N ASP A 58 3.99 9.48 -7.22
CA ASP A 58 3.24 9.47 -8.48
C ASP A 58 2.10 8.45 -8.42
N LEU A 59 2.37 7.29 -7.83
CA LEU A 59 1.44 6.18 -7.75
C LEU A 59 1.59 5.49 -6.40
N ILE A 60 0.47 5.28 -5.72
CA ILE A 60 0.41 4.43 -4.52
C ILE A 60 -0.06 3.04 -4.91
N ILE A 61 0.55 2.02 -4.31
CA ILE A 61 0.23 0.61 -4.54
C ILE A 61 -0.09 -0.05 -3.19
N ILE A 62 -1.31 -0.60 -3.06
CA ILE A 62 -1.77 -1.27 -1.84
C ILE A 62 -2.42 -2.63 -2.14
N GLY A 63 -2.50 -3.48 -1.11
CA GLY A 63 -3.06 -4.82 -1.23
C GLY A 63 -4.59 -4.86 -1.23
N GLY A 64 -5.26 -3.85 -0.68
CA GLY A 64 -6.73 -3.83 -0.54
C GLY A 64 -7.23 -4.52 0.74
N ALA A 65 -6.35 -4.66 1.74
CA ALA A 65 -6.73 -5.11 3.07
C ALA A 65 -7.64 -4.09 3.79
N SER A 66 -8.10 -4.45 4.98
CA SER A 66 -8.69 -3.49 5.92
C SER A 66 -7.56 -2.77 6.70
N GLY A 67 -7.91 -1.86 7.61
CA GLY A 67 -6.92 -1.19 8.47
C GLY A 67 -6.06 -0.21 7.68
N VAL A 68 -4.75 -0.35 7.73
CA VAL A 68 -3.79 0.54 7.05
C VAL A 68 -4.12 0.75 5.58
N ASP A 69 -4.33 -0.31 4.80
CA ASP A 69 -4.63 -0.20 3.36
C ASP A 69 -5.91 0.64 3.11
N TYR A 70 -6.92 0.51 3.97
CA TYR A 70 -8.14 1.32 3.89
C TYR A 70 -7.87 2.81 4.16
N LEU A 71 -7.06 3.10 5.18
CA LEU A 71 -6.73 4.49 5.54
C LEU A 71 -5.86 5.15 4.47
N VAL A 72 -4.95 4.39 3.87
CA VAL A 72 -4.11 4.84 2.75
C VAL A 72 -4.95 5.09 1.50
N GLU A 73 -5.93 4.24 1.20
CA GLU A 73 -6.87 4.46 0.11
C GLU A 73 -7.60 5.80 0.28
N ARG A 74 -8.10 6.08 1.48
CA ARG A 74 -8.74 7.36 1.81
C ARG A 74 -7.77 8.55 1.70
N TRP A 75 -6.55 8.40 2.21
CA TRP A 75 -5.54 9.46 2.16
C TRP A 75 -5.14 9.77 0.71
N ALA A 76 -4.90 8.76 -0.11
CA ALA A 76 -4.57 8.92 -1.53
C ALA A 76 -5.66 9.68 -2.30
N ASP A 77 -6.93 9.34 -2.04
CA ASP A 77 -8.09 10.01 -2.64
C ASP A 77 -8.15 11.50 -2.24
N ASN A 78 -7.99 11.80 -0.94
CA ASN A 78 -7.93 13.18 -0.42
C ASN A 78 -6.80 14.01 -1.04
N GLN A 79 -5.68 13.35 -1.34
CA GLN A 79 -4.47 13.94 -1.91
C GLN A 79 -4.47 13.95 -3.45
N ALA A 80 -5.51 13.39 -4.09
CA ALA A 80 -5.60 13.18 -5.54
C ALA A 80 -4.40 12.43 -6.14
N ILE A 81 -3.83 11.49 -5.37
CA ILE A 81 -2.73 10.62 -5.82
C ILE A 81 -3.34 9.37 -6.49
N PRO A 82 -2.92 9.04 -7.72
CA PRO A 82 -3.32 7.78 -8.35
C PRO A 82 -3.03 6.55 -7.47
N LEU A 83 -3.98 5.61 -7.45
CA LEU A 83 -3.95 4.45 -6.56
C LEU A 83 -4.19 3.14 -7.34
N ALA A 84 -3.30 2.16 -7.15
CA ALA A 84 -3.47 0.79 -7.61
C ALA A 84 -3.82 -0.11 -6.41
N ILE A 85 -5.02 -0.68 -6.40
CA ILE A 85 -5.50 -1.57 -5.34
C ILE A 85 -5.66 -2.98 -5.89
N PHE A 86 -4.90 -3.93 -5.34
CA PHE A 86 -4.96 -5.35 -5.74
C PHE A 86 -6.15 -6.10 -5.14
N THR A 87 -7.36 -5.57 -5.30
CA THR A 87 -8.59 -6.23 -4.83
C THR A 87 -8.81 -7.59 -5.48
N GLU A 88 -8.32 -7.78 -6.72
CA GLU A 88 -8.38 -9.03 -7.48
C GLU A 88 -7.55 -10.16 -6.87
N ALA A 89 -6.63 -9.86 -5.94
CA ALA A 89 -5.83 -10.86 -5.24
C ALA A 89 -6.59 -11.55 -4.09
N TRP A 90 -7.82 -11.10 -3.81
CA TRP A 90 -8.68 -11.63 -2.76
C TRP A 90 -9.84 -12.43 -3.35
N ASN A 91 -10.13 -13.59 -2.75
CA ASN A 91 -11.31 -14.39 -3.11
C ASN A 91 -12.62 -13.67 -2.80
N GLU A 92 -12.63 -12.88 -1.72
CA GLU A 92 -13.74 -12.01 -1.36
C GLU A 92 -13.24 -10.58 -1.12
N PRO A 93 -13.83 -9.57 -1.79
CA PRO A 93 -13.47 -8.18 -1.57
C PRO A 93 -13.80 -7.75 -0.13
N ARG A 94 -13.23 -6.64 0.29
CA ARG A 94 -13.49 -6.05 1.61
C ARG A 94 -14.97 -5.67 1.72
N LYS A 95 -15.69 -6.22 2.71
CA LYS A 95 -17.13 -5.97 2.92
C LYS A 95 -17.44 -4.68 3.70
N GLY A 96 -16.45 -4.10 4.39
CA GLY A 96 -16.61 -2.88 5.18
C GLY A 96 -15.29 -2.38 5.76
N LEU A 97 -15.35 -1.39 6.65
CA LEU A 97 -14.17 -0.73 7.21
C LEU A 97 -13.30 -1.69 8.02
N GLN A 98 -13.95 -2.51 8.85
CA GLN A 98 -13.27 -3.36 9.81
C GLN A 98 -12.89 -4.72 9.21
N ASP A 99 -11.76 -5.27 9.65
CA ASP A 99 -11.37 -6.63 9.35
C ASP A 99 -12.31 -7.62 10.06
N SER A 100 -13.11 -8.34 9.29
CA SER A 100 -14.02 -9.37 9.80
C SER A 100 -13.34 -10.73 10.00
N GLY A 101 -12.01 -10.80 9.93
CA GLY A 101 -11.25 -12.05 9.92
C GLY A 101 -11.19 -12.66 8.51
N ARG A 102 -10.95 -11.83 7.49
CA ARG A 102 -10.90 -12.29 6.09
C ARG A 102 -9.76 -13.30 5.87
N PRO A 103 -9.93 -14.30 4.98
CA PRO A 103 -8.85 -15.18 4.58
C PRO A 103 -7.65 -14.40 4.02
N GLU A 104 -6.45 -14.93 4.19
CA GLU A 104 -5.23 -14.32 3.65
C GLU A 104 -5.30 -14.16 2.12
N ALA A 105 -4.70 -13.09 1.59
CA ALA A 105 -4.58 -12.89 0.14
C ALA A 105 -3.67 -13.95 -0.50
N ALA A 106 -3.69 -14.01 -1.84
CA ALA A 106 -2.78 -14.88 -2.59
C ALA A 106 -1.30 -14.62 -2.19
N PRO A 107 -0.47 -15.66 -1.94
CA PRO A 107 0.92 -15.49 -1.51
C PRO A 107 1.83 -14.70 -2.46
N THR A 108 1.43 -14.60 -3.73
CA THR A 108 2.12 -13.85 -4.79
C THR A 108 1.82 -12.36 -4.78
N LEU A 109 0.83 -11.89 -4.00
CA LEU A 109 0.41 -10.49 -3.98
C LEU A 109 1.58 -9.55 -3.68
N GLY A 110 2.38 -9.86 -2.66
CA GLY A 110 3.52 -9.02 -2.30
C GLY A 110 4.55 -8.90 -3.45
N ASP A 111 4.76 -9.95 -4.23
CA ASP A 111 5.70 -9.89 -5.36
C ASP A 111 5.18 -9.01 -6.49
N LYS A 112 3.87 -9.10 -6.79
CA LYS A 112 3.20 -8.26 -7.78
C LYS A 112 3.25 -6.78 -7.40
N MET A 113 2.99 -6.46 -6.13
CA MET A 113 3.09 -5.08 -5.63
C MET A 113 4.51 -4.53 -5.71
N LEU A 114 5.53 -5.35 -5.40
CA LEU A 114 6.94 -4.94 -5.41
C LEU A 114 7.59 -4.90 -6.80
N GLU A 115 6.96 -5.46 -7.83
CA GLU A 115 7.56 -5.55 -9.17
C GLU A 115 7.91 -4.18 -9.76
N HIS A 116 7.05 -3.18 -9.53
CA HIS A 116 7.23 -1.82 -10.02
C HIS A 116 7.53 -0.81 -8.91
N ALA A 117 7.73 -1.26 -7.68
CA ALA A 117 7.91 -0.37 -6.53
C ALA A 117 9.28 0.31 -6.57
N THR A 118 9.30 1.62 -6.33
CA THR A 118 10.55 2.35 -6.07
C THR A 118 10.80 2.51 -4.58
N HIS A 119 9.74 2.56 -3.77
CA HIS A 119 9.81 2.69 -2.32
C HIS A 119 8.77 1.82 -1.62
N LEU A 120 9.04 1.45 -0.37
CA LEU A 120 8.10 0.79 0.52
C LEU A 120 7.97 1.57 1.83
N VAL A 121 6.74 1.86 2.24
CA VAL A 121 6.40 2.24 3.62
C VAL A 121 5.55 1.13 4.24
N ALA A 122 5.99 0.63 5.39
CA ALA A 122 5.31 -0.45 6.09
C ALA A 122 4.90 -0.03 7.50
N PHE A 123 3.66 -0.35 7.86
CA PHE A 123 3.08 -0.06 9.16
C PHE A 123 2.75 -1.36 9.92
N PRO A 124 3.76 -2.11 10.41
CA PRO A 124 3.50 -3.38 11.08
C PRO A 124 2.88 -3.19 12.47
N GLY A 125 1.84 -3.97 12.77
CA GLY A 125 1.39 -4.17 14.13
C GLY A 125 2.07 -5.41 14.76
N PRO A 126 1.80 -5.69 16.06
CA PRO A 126 2.45 -6.79 16.78
C PRO A 126 2.23 -8.18 16.15
N LYS A 127 1.14 -8.36 15.39
CA LYS A 127 0.76 -9.63 14.74
C LYS A 127 0.83 -9.59 13.21
N SER A 128 1.46 -8.57 12.63
CA SER A 128 1.48 -8.33 11.18
C SER A 128 2.46 -9.22 10.41
N LYS A 129 2.16 -10.53 10.33
CA LYS A 129 2.97 -11.51 9.59
C LYS A 129 3.27 -11.09 8.14
N TRP A 130 2.25 -10.68 7.39
CA TRP A 130 2.39 -10.34 5.98
C TRP A 130 3.17 -9.03 5.76
N THR A 131 2.97 -8.02 6.60
CA THR A 131 3.76 -6.78 6.56
C THR A 131 5.24 -7.08 6.79
N THR A 132 5.58 -7.95 7.75
CA THR A 132 6.96 -8.37 7.98
C THR A 132 7.56 -9.10 6.77
N ILE A 133 6.79 -10.00 6.14
CA ILE A 133 7.21 -10.68 4.90
C ILE A 133 7.49 -9.64 3.80
N MET A 134 6.62 -8.64 3.67
CA MET A 134 6.71 -7.60 2.65
C MET A 134 7.98 -6.76 2.81
N ILE A 135 8.29 -6.33 4.03
CA ILE A 135 9.53 -5.59 4.36
C ILE A 135 10.76 -6.41 3.96
N ASN A 136 10.79 -7.70 4.30
CA ASN A 136 11.91 -8.58 3.98
C ASN A 136 12.09 -8.75 2.46
N ARG A 137 10.99 -8.91 1.71
CA ARG A 137 11.03 -9.01 0.24
C ARG A 137 11.51 -7.71 -0.41
N ALA A 138 11.05 -6.56 0.06
CA ALA A 138 11.52 -5.26 -0.44
C ALA A 138 13.03 -5.10 -0.25
N ARG A 139 13.54 -5.44 0.95
CA ARG A 139 14.98 -5.43 1.24
C ARG A 139 15.78 -6.37 0.34
N GLN A 140 15.29 -7.59 0.10
CA GLN A 140 15.93 -8.55 -0.81
C GLN A 140 16.01 -8.04 -2.26
N LYS A 141 15.02 -7.25 -2.69
CA LYS A 141 14.97 -6.62 -4.01
C LYS A 141 15.77 -5.31 -4.09
N GLY A 142 16.37 -4.85 -2.98
CA GLY A 142 17.08 -3.57 -2.93
C GLY A 142 16.18 -2.35 -2.95
N ILE A 143 14.88 -2.52 -2.68
CA ILE A 143 13.90 -1.43 -2.62
C ILE A 143 14.06 -0.72 -1.25
N PRO A 144 14.30 0.60 -1.22
CA PRO A 144 14.28 1.39 0.01
C PRO A 144 12.98 1.18 0.79
N ALA A 145 13.11 0.72 2.03
CA ALA A 145 11.98 0.34 2.87
C ALA A 145 12.03 1.03 4.23
N VAL A 146 11.01 1.82 4.54
CA VAL A 146 10.76 2.41 5.86
C VAL A 146 9.71 1.57 6.57
N SER A 147 9.95 1.27 7.85
CA SER A 147 9.01 0.53 8.69
C SER A 147 8.73 1.32 9.95
N VAL A 148 7.48 1.74 10.14
CA VAL A 148 7.02 2.47 11.32
C VAL A 148 5.94 1.63 12.03
N PRO A 149 6.26 0.96 13.14
CA PRO A 149 5.28 0.13 13.83
C PRO A 149 4.05 0.94 14.26
N THR A 150 2.85 0.39 14.08
CA THR A 150 1.63 1.04 14.54
C THR A 150 1.63 1.14 16.07
N PRO A 151 1.14 2.24 16.67
CA PRO A 151 0.95 2.35 18.10
C PRO A 151 0.21 1.14 18.67
N SER A 152 0.61 0.70 19.86
CA SER A 152 -0.15 -0.29 20.60
C SER A 152 -1.42 0.37 21.13
N GLU A 153 -2.56 -0.31 21.04
CA GLU A 153 -3.72 0.09 21.85
C GLU A 153 -3.34 -0.17 23.32
N GLU A 154 -3.25 0.89 24.13
CA GLU A 154 -3.07 0.79 25.59
C GLU A 154 -4.26 0.10 26.27
#